data_AF-A0AAV5UTC0-F1
#
_entry.id   AF-A0AAV5UTC0-F1
#
_cell.length_a   1.000
_cell.length_b   1.000
_cell.length_c   1.000
_cell.angle_alpha   90.00
_cell.angle_beta   90.00
_cell.angle_gamma   90.00
#
_symmetry.space_group_name_H-M   'P 1'
#
loop_
_entity.id
_entity.type
_entity.pdbx_description
1 polymer ?
#
loop_
_entity_poly.entity_id
_entity_poly.type
_entity_poly.pdbx_seq_one_letter_code
_entity_poly.pdbx_strand_id
1 'polypeptide(L)'
;QFMVQNNLTKETLVYRAEDLSFPKSIVEFMQALFDQPPYGFRKLLRRKVLRGKDNIYGRSDHKLSSLDLDAVKKDLENKHGRTLREVDVMSY
;
A
#
# COMPACT_ATOMS: atom_id res chain seq x y z
N GLN A 1 -8.47 -11.81 11.32
CA GLN A 1 -9.11 -11.07 12.42
C GLN A 1 -10.35 -10.27 11.97
N PHE A 2 -10.27 -9.45 10.92
CA PHE A 2 -11.39 -8.62 10.44
C PHE A 2 -12.72 -9.37 10.19
N MET A 3 -12.69 -10.51 9.48
CA MET A 3 -13.91 -11.27 9.18
C MET A 3 -14.59 -11.84 10.43
N VAL A 4 -13.81 -12.31 11.41
CA VAL A 4 -14.32 -12.91 12.65
C VAL A 4 -14.94 -11.83 13.54
N GLN A 5 -14.30 -10.66 13.66
CA GLN A 5 -14.81 -9.54 14.46
C GLN A 5 -16.10 -8.94 13.91
N ASN A 6 -16.35 -9.06 12.61
CA ASN A 6 -17.54 -8.52 11.95
C ASN A 6 -18.58 -9.63 11.65
N ASN A 7 -18.38 -10.84 12.17
CA ASN A 7 -19.23 -12.02 11.91
C ASN A 7 -19.56 -12.22 10.42
N LEU A 8 -18.56 -12.03 9.55
CA LEU A 8 -18.74 -12.06 8.09
C LEU A 8 -18.46 -13.46 7.53
N THR A 9 -19.41 -14.00 6.76
CA THR A 9 -19.13 -15.11 5.85
C THR A 9 -18.55 -14.61 4.53
N LYS A 10 -18.06 -15.53 3.70
CA LYS A 10 -17.53 -15.21 2.37
C LYS A 10 -18.57 -14.50 1.49
N GLU A 11 -19.82 -14.99 1.49
CA GLU A 11 -20.89 -14.39 0.69
C GLU A 11 -21.25 -12.99 1.21
N THR A 12 -21.44 -12.86 2.53
CA THR A 12 -21.79 -11.58 3.16
C THR A 12 -20.71 -10.53 2.94
N LEU A 13 -19.43 -10.93 2.96
CA LEU A 13 -18.31 -10.02 2.68
C LEU A 13 -18.37 -9.47 1.27
N VAL A 14 -18.63 -10.29 0.24
CA VAL A 14 -18.73 -9.81 -1.15
C VAL A 14 -19.96 -8.93 -1.36
N TYR A 15 -21.07 -9.24 -0.67
CA TYR A 15 -22.29 -8.45 -0.73
C TYR A 15 -22.07 -7.05 -0.11
N ARG A 16 -21.59 -7.01 1.14
CA ARG A 16 -21.38 -5.78 1.94
C ARG A 16 -20.02 -5.10 1.75
N ALA A 17 -19.19 -5.55 0.82
CA ALA A 17 -17.84 -4.99 0.63
C ALA A 17 -17.85 -3.48 0.32
N GLU A 18 -18.94 -2.92 -0.19
CA GLU A 18 -19.04 -1.47 -0.39
C GLU A 18 -19.21 -0.72 0.93
N ASP A 19 -19.96 -1.27 1.89
CA ASP A 19 -20.23 -0.64 3.19
C ASP A 19 -19.12 -0.90 4.23
N LEU A 20 -18.41 -2.01 4.09
CA LEU A 20 -17.37 -2.42 5.04
C LEU A 20 -16.13 -1.54 4.96
N SER A 21 -15.70 -1.04 6.11
CA SER A 21 -14.45 -0.30 6.25
C SER A 21 -13.28 -1.27 6.39
N PHE A 22 -12.63 -1.58 5.28
CA PHE A 22 -11.47 -2.47 5.29
C PHE A 22 -10.24 -1.79 5.92
N PRO A 23 -9.40 -2.57 6.63
CA PRO A 23 -8.09 -2.11 7.06
C PRO A 23 -7.26 -1.58 5.88
N LYS A 24 -6.43 -0.56 6.15
CA LYS A 24 -5.62 0.11 5.14
C LYS A 24 -4.75 -0.87 4.34
N SER A 25 -4.16 -1.86 5.01
CA SER A 25 -3.34 -2.90 4.38
C SER A 25 -4.10 -3.70 3.31
N ILE A 26 -5.38 -4.01 3.52
CA ILE A 26 -6.21 -4.74 2.55
C ILE A 26 -6.54 -3.85 1.35
N VAL A 27 -6.82 -2.57 1.60
CA VAL A 27 -7.08 -1.61 0.53
C VAL A 27 -5.83 -1.44 -0.33
N GLU A 28 -4.67 -1.21 0.28
CA GLU A 28 -3.38 -1.05 -0.41
C GLU A 28 -2.99 -2.32 -1.20
N PHE A 29 -3.25 -3.50 -0.64
CA PHE A 29 -3.07 -4.78 -1.34
C PHE A 29 -3.99 -4.88 -2.57
N MET A 30 -5.27 -4.55 -2.43
CA MET A 30 -6.22 -4.55 -3.55
C MET A 30 -5.91 -3.45 -4.58
N GLN A 31 -5.19 -2.40 -4.22
CA GLN A 31 -4.66 -1.40 -5.17
C GLN A 31 -3.51 -1.93 -6.02
N ALA A 32 -2.95 -3.10 -5.66
CA ALA A 32 -1.71 -3.65 -6.24
C ALA A 32 -0.52 -2.69 -6.10
N LEU A 33 -0.39 -2.04 -4.93
CA LEU A 33 0.75 -1.16 -4.64
C LEU A 33 2.06 -1.92 -4.42
N PHE A 34 2.00 -3.20 -4.06
CA PHE A 34 3.19 -4.00 -3.75
C PHE A 34 3.45 -5.06 -4.81
N ASP A 35 2.42 -5.85 -5.12
CA ASP A 35 2.51 -6.91 -6.12
C ASP A 35 1.11 -7.31 -6.60
N GLN A 36 1.05 -8.00 -7.74
CA GLN A 36 -0.17 -8.55 -8.29
C GLN A 36 -0.09 -10.08 -8.38
N PRO A 37 -1.08 -10.83 -7.86
CA PRO A 37 -1.09 -12.28 -8.04
C PRO A 37 -1.13 -12.66 -9.53
N PRO A 38 -0.59 -13.83 -9.93
CA PRO A 38 -0.44 -14.22 -11.34
C PRO A 38 -1.76 -14.23 -12.12
N TYR A 39 -2.88 -14.50 -11.46
CA TYR A 39 -4.23 -14.48 -12.04
C TYR A 39 -5.03 -13.20 -11.74
N GLY A 40 -4.39 -12.21 -11.11
CA GLY A 40 -5.00 -10.95 -10.71
C GLY A 40 -6.07 -11.07 -9.62
N PHE A 41 -6.71 -9.94 -9.33
CA PHE A 41 -7.77 -9.84 -8.34
C PHE A 41 -9.15 -10.06 -8.97
N ARG A 42 -10.09 -10.64 -8.19
CA ARG A 42 -11.51 -10.72 -8.59
C ARG A 42 -12.07 -9.31 -8.79
N LYS A 43 -12.37 -8.94 -10.05
CA LYS A 43 -12.77 -7.57 -10.45
C LYS A 43 -13.90 -6.98 -9.60
N LEU A 44 -14.95 -7.77 -9.31
CA LEU A 44 -16.09 -7.32 -8.51
C LEU A 44 -15.69 -6.97 -7.09
N LEU A 45 -14.98 -7.86 -6.40
CA LEU A 45 -14.53 -7.61 -5.03
C LEU A 45 -13.55 -6.44 -4.97
N ARG A 46 -12.61 -6.38 -5.92
CA ARG A 46 -11.64 -5.27 -6.03
C ARG A 46 -12.36 -3.93 -6.16
N ARG A 47 -13.34 -3.81 -7.05
CA ARG A 47 -14.10 -2.57 -7.25
C ARG A 47 -14.82 -2.13 -5.97
N LYS A 48 -15.47 -3.07 -5.27
CA LYS A 48 -16.19 -2.79 -4.03
C LYS A 48 -15.27 -2.32 -2.91
N VAL A 49 -14.13 -2.98 -2.73
CA VAL A 49 -13.13 -2.64 -1.70
C VAL A 49 -12.47 -1.29 -2.00
N LEU A 50 -12.19 -1.00 -3.28
CA LEU A 50 -11.52 0.24 -3.68
C LEU A 50 -12.45 1.46 -3.68
N ARG A 51 -13.77 1.28 -3.73
CA ARG A 51 -14.76 2.38 -3.74
C ARG A 51 -14.43 3.47 -4.77
N GLY A 52 -13.96 3.06 -5.95
CA GLY A 52 -13.56 3.98 -7.03
C GLY A 52 -12.13 4.54 -6.93
N LYS A 53 -11.32 4.11 -5.95
CA LYS A 53 -9.89 4.43 -5.92
C LYS A 53 -9.15 3.78 -7.10
N ASP A 54 -8.14 4.48 -7.59
CA ASP A 54 -7.28 4.00 -8.66
C ASP A 54 -6.59 2.69 -8.27
N ASN A 55 -6.51 1.82 -9.27
CA ASN A 55 -5.70 0.63 -9.19
C ASN A 55 -4.44 0.79 -10.05
N ILE A 56 -3.36 0.20 -9.59
CA ILE A 56 -2.15 0.04 -10.39
C ILE A 56 -2.22 -1.34 -11.05
N TYR A 57 -1.74 -1.41 -12.28
CA TYR A 57 -1.51 -2.64 -13.01
C TYR A 57 -0.04 -2.69 -13.40
N GLY A 58 0.62 -3.81 -13.12
CA GLY A 58 2.05 -3.99 -13.34
C GLY A 58 2.92 -3.61 -12.13
N ARG A 59 4.21 -3.45 -12.38
CA ARG A 59 5.24 -3.18 -11.37
C ARG A 59 5.09 -1.79 -10.77
N SER A 60 4.75 -1.74 -9.48
CA SER A 60 4.48 -0.51 -8.73
C SER A 60 5.68 0.43 -8.68
N ASP A 61 6.89 -0.14 -8.68
CA ASP A 61 8.16 0.57 -8.63
C ASP A 61 8.43 1.43 -9.87
N HIS A 62 7.78 1.15 -11.01
CA HIS A 62 7.93 1.98 -12.20
C HIS A 62 7.37 3.41 -12.02
N LYS A 63 6.40 3.61 -11.11
CA LYS A 63 5.82 4.95 -10.88
C LYS A 63 6.62 5.79 -9.87
N LEU A 64 7.56 5.19 -9.15
CA LEU A 64 8.35 5.91 -8.16
C LEU A 64 9.46 6.70 -8.89
N SER A 65 9.54 8.00 -8.60
CA SER A 65 10.68 8.81 -9.04
C SER A 65 11.96 8.33 -8.37
N SER A 66 13.08 8.45 -9.09
CA SER A 66 14.40 8.21 -8.49
C SER A 66 14.57 9.08 -7.25
N LEU A 67 15.01 8.47 -6.14
CA LEU A 67 15.25 9.15 -4.88
C LEU A 67 16.65 9.77 -4.90
N ASP A 68 16.73 11.07 -4.66
CA ASP A 68 18.00 11.78 -4.50
C ASP A 68 18.54 11.58 -3.07
N LEU A 69 19.47 10.64 -2.93
CA LEU A 69 20.07 10.29 -1.64
C LEU A 69 20.95 11.41 -1.07
N ASP A 70 21.53 12.27 -1.91
CA ASP A 70 22.36 13.40 -1.47
C ASP A 70 21.48 14.49 -0.83
N ALA A 71 20.31 14.74 -1.42
CA ALA A 71 19.32 15.64 -0.84
C ALA A 71 18.79 15.12 0.51
N VAL A 72 18.49 13.83 0.60
CA VAL A 72 18.04 13.18 1.85
C VAL A 72 19.13 13.27 2.92
N LYS A 73 20.39 13.00 2.57
CA LYS A 73 21.52 13.13 3.50
C LYS A 73 21.62 14.54 4.08
N LYS A 74 21.56 15.58 3.24
CA LYS A 74 21.63 16.98 3.70
C LYS A 74 20.46 17.34 4.62
N ASP A 75 19.24 16.90 4.29
CA ASP A 75 18.07 17.12 5.13
C ASP A 75 18.21 16.45 6.51
N LEU A 76 18.73 15.22 6.54
CA LEU A 76 18.96 14.49 7.78
C LEU A 76 20.09 15.09 8.62
N GLU A 77 21.19 15.54 8.00
CA GLU A 77 22.29 16.21 8.70
C GLU A 77 21.82 17.54 9.32
N ASN A 78 20.98 18.29 8.60
CA ASN A 78 20.35 19.52 9.13
C ASN A 78 19.38 19.22 10.28
N LYS A 79 18.59 18.15 10.19
CA LYS A 79 17.63 17.76 11.25
C LYS A 79 18.30 17.23 12.50
N HIS A 80 19.40 16.47 12.36
CA HIS A 80 20.05 15.80 13.49
C HIS A 80 21.33 16.51 13.99
N GLY A 81 21.79 17.57 13.31
CA GLY A 81 22.92 18.39 13.73
C GLY A 81 24.26 17.64 13.80
N ARG A 82 24.37 16.50 13.11
CA ARG A 82 25.56 15.65 13.08
C ARG A 82 25.83 15.15 11.67
N THR A 83 27.09 14.92 11.34
CA THR A 83 27.47 14.22 10.11
C THR A 83 26.95 12.78 10.16
N LEU A 84 26.17 12.38 9.16
CA LEU A 84 25.58 11.04 9.08
C LEU A 84 26.39 10.18 8.11
N ARG A 85 26.60 8.92 8.48
CA ARG A 85 27.25 7.94 7.61
C ARG A 85 26.24 7.45 6.59
N GLU A 86 26.71 6.89 5.48
CA GLU A 86 25.83 6.36 4.43
C GLU A 86 24.87 5.28 4.96
N VAL A 87 25.31 4.44 5.89
CA VAL A 87 24.44 3.45 6.55
C VAL A 87 23.28 4.07 7.33
N ASP A 88 23.49 5.28 7.88
CA ASP A 88 22.46 6.01 8.62
C ASP A 88 21.44 6.63 7.66
N VAL A 89 21.88 7.04 6.45
CA VAL A 89 21.00 7.52 5.36
C VAL A 89 20.16 6.38 4.78
N MET A 90 20.74 5.19 4.65
CA MET A 90 20.05 4.00 4.10
C MET A 90 19.06 3.35 5.08
N SER A 91 19.19 3.64 6.39
CA SER A 91 18.28 3.13 7.42
C SER A 91 17.06 4.04 7.66
N TYR A 92 17.05 5.22 7.05
CA TYR A 92 15.97 6.21 7.15
C TYR A 92 14.91 5.96 6.07
#